data_AF-A0AA36NGT3-F1
#
_entry.id   AF-A0AA36NGT3-F1
#
_cell.length_a   1.000
_cell.length_b   1.000
_cell.length_c   1.000
_cell.angle_alpha   90.00
_cell.angle_beta   90.00
_cell.angle_gamma   90.00
#
_symmetry.space_group_name_H-M   'P 1'
#
loop_
_entity.id
_entity.type
_entity.pdbx_description
1 polymer ?
#
loop_
_entity_poly.entity_id
_entity_poly.type
_entity_poly.pdbx_seq_one_letter_code
_entity_poly.pdbx_strand_id
1 'polypeptide(L)'
;MQRSEPILTDARQEQALLRKAAEAEARFQQVIEGKHQSICEKQSQLRSQVAAAEEALRREKEAALELQTEVSLERWELQQNASNLAAAWPAVEETSKAVREAQTQVLQLRQDALEHNQESKKQLEVASSLYEFYAAVSGIRWDMESDSEGYIAIGERATSFKVDKPGSKESADALWAEIEACCKVAS
;
A
#
# COMPACT_ATOMS: atom_id res chain seq x y z
N MET A 1 -20.64 59.31 120.26
CA MET A 1 -20.54 57.90 119.81
C MET A 1 -21.97 57.48 119.50
N GLN A 2 -22.39 57.07 118.31
CA GLN A 2 -21.73 56.53 117.13
C GLN A 2 -22.36 57.17 115.87
N ARG A 3 -21.54 57.54 114.89
CA ARG A 3 -21.99 57.90 113.54
C ARG A 3 -22.22 56.59 112.79
N SER A 4 -23.46 56.32 112.40
CA SER A 4 -23.83 55.14 111.63
C SER A 4 -24.47 55.56 110.31
N GLU A 5 -23.68 56.09 109.37
CA GLU A 5 -24.03 56.11 107.93
C GLU A 5 -22.73 56.03 107.11
N PRO A 6 -22.55 54.94 106.33
CA PRO A 6 -22.31 55.13 104.89
C PRO A 6 -22.87 54.01 103.96
N ILE A 7 -23.87 53.22 104.39
CA ILE A 7 -24.29 52.00 103.66
C ILE A 7 -25.06 52.30 102.35
N LEU A 8 -25.81 53.42 102.28
CA LEU A 8 -26.65 53.73 101.11
C LEU A 8 -25.88 54.33 99.92
N THR A 9 -24.76 55.01 100.17
CA THR A 9 -23.87 55.54 99.13
C THR A 9 -23.07 54.44 98.43
N ASP A 10 -22.76 53.37 99.16
CA ASP A 10 -22.01 52.21 98.67
C ASP A 10 -22.84 51.39 97.67
N ALA A 11 -24.09 51.08 98.03
CA ALA A 11 -25.01 50.30 97.21
C ALA A 11 -25.30 50.91 95.82
N ARG A 12 -25.36 52.25 95.71
CA ARG A 12 -25.57 52.94 94.42
C ARG A 12 -24.34 52.87 93.51
N GLN A 13 -23.14 52.91 94.09
CA GLN A 13 -21.89 52.78 93.34
C GLN A 13 -21.69 51.35 92.84
N GLU A 14 -21.96 50.36 93.68
CA GLU A 14 -21.96 48.94 93.30
C GLU A 14 -22.96 48.65 92.18
N GLN A 15 -24.19 49.17 92.26
CA GLN A 15 -25.18 48.99 91.19
C GLN A 15 -24.72 49.61 89.86
N ALA A 16 -24.05 50.77 89.89
CA ALA A 16 -23.48 51.38 88.69
C ALA A 16 -22.32 50.56 88.11
N LEU A 17 -21.49 49.94 88.95
CA LEU A 17 -20.43 49.03 88.51
C LEU A 17 -20.98 47.74 87.91
N LEU A 18 -22.00 47.14 88.52
CA LEU A 18 -22.69 45.96 88.00
C LEU A 18 -23.34 46.24 86.65
N ARG A 19 -23.98 47.40 86.49
CA ARG A 19 -24.56 47.81 85.20
C ARG A 19 -23.48 47.98 84.13
N LYS A 20 -22.37 48.64 84.44
CA LYS A 20 -21.24 48.78 83.51
C LYS A 20 -20.61 47.43 83.15
N ALA A 21 -20.49 46.51 84.11
CA ALA A 21 -20.00 45.16 83.86
C ALA A 21 -20.94 44.38 82.94
N ALA A 22 -22.25 44.42 83.19
CA ALA A 22 -23.26 43.80 82.34
C ALA A 22 -23.27 44.38 80.92
N GLU A 23 -23.13 45.71 80.78
CA GLU A 23 -23.01 46.37 79.46
C GLU A 23 -21.73 45.97 78.73
N ALA A 24 -20.60 45.82 79.44
CA ALA A 24 -19.35 45.33 78.86
C ALA A 24 -19.46 43.86 78.46
N GLU A 25 -20.06 43.01 79.29
CA GLU A 25 -20.31 41.60 79.00
C GLU A 25 -21.20 41.42 77.77
N ALA A 26 -22.31 42.17 77.67
CA ALA A 26 -23.18 42.15 76.50
C ALA A 26 -22.43 42.53 75.21
N ARG A 27 -21.54 43.54 75.27
CA ARG A 27 -20.69 43.90 74.12
C ARG A 27 -19.72 42.77 73.75
N PHE A 28 -19.11 42.10 74.72
CA PHE A 28 -18.23 40.97 74.43
C PHE A 28 -18.99 39.78 73.85
N GLN A 29 -20.17 39.46 74.38
CA GLN A 29 -21.04 38.42 73.84
C GLN A 29 -21.41 38.71 72.38
N GLN A 30 -21.79 39.95 72.06
CA GLN A 30 -22.09 40.36 70.69
C GLN A 30 -20.88 40.19 69.74
N VAL A 31 -19.66 40.51 70.20
CA VAL A 31 -18.44 40.30 69.40
C VAL A 31 -18.16 38.81 69.19
N ILE A 32 -18.36 37.97 70.22
CA ILE A 32 -18.17 36.52 70.13
C ILE A 32 -19.18 35.93 69.14
N GLU A 33 -20.45 36.30 69.24
CA GLU A 33 -21.52 35.85 68.33
C GLU A 33 -21.22 36.26 66.88
N GLY A 34 -20.82 37.52 66.65
CA GLY A 34 -20.42 37.98 65.32
C GLY A 34 -19.23 37.20 64.75
N LYS A 35 -18.24 36.87 65.59
CA LYS A 35 -17.10 36.01 65.18
C LYS A 35 -17.56 34.59 64.88
N HIS A 36 -18.44 34.01 65.69
CA HIS A 36 -18.99 32.67 65.45
C HIS A 36 -19.75 32.61 64.12
N GLN A 37 -20.60 33.59 63.84
CA GLN A 37 -21.32 33.69 62.57
C GLN A 37 -20.34 33.76 61.40
N SER A 38 -19.33 34.64 61.45
CA SER A 38 -18.32 34.74 60.39
C SER A 38 -17.53 33.43 60.20
N ILE A 39 -17.22 32.71 61.29
CA ILE A 39 -16.57 31.40 61.20
C ILE A 39 -17.48 30.38 60.51
N CYS A 40 -18.75 30.31 60.90
CA CYS A 40 -19.73 29.41 60.29
C CYS A 40 -19.91 29.69 58.79
N GLU A 41 -20.01 30.97 58.40
CA GLU A 41 -20.10 31.39 56.99
C GLU A 41 -18.85 30.96 56.21
N LYS A 42 -17.65 31.24 56.73
CA LYS A 42 -16.39 30.82 56.09
C LYS A 42 -16.26 29.30 56.00
N GLN A 43 -16.67 28.57 57.04
CA GLN A 43 -16.67 27.11 57.00
C GLN A 43 -17.64 26.58 55.95
N SER A 44 -18.83 27.16 55.83
CA SER A 44 -19.80 26.81 54.79
C SER A 44 -19.24 27.07 53.39
N GLN A 45 -18.63 28.24 53.18
CA GLN A 45 -18.02 28.62 51.91
C GLN A 45 -16.84 27.70 51.53
N LEU A 46 -15.96 27.38 52.49
CA LEU A 46 -14.84 26.47 52.23
C LEU A 46 -15.34 25.05 51.92
N ARG A 47 -16.36 24.57 52.64
CA ARG A 47 -16.95 23.25 52.36
C ARG A 47 -17.57 23.18 50.96
N SER A 48 -18.25 24.24 50.51
CA SER A 48 -18.81 24.26 49.16
C SER A 48 -17.71 24.33 48.09
N GLN A 49 -16.64 25.08 48.33
CA GLN A 49 -15.47 25.12 47.44
C GLN A 49 -14.77 23.76 47.35
N VAL A 50 -14.57 23.08 48.48
CA VAL A 50 -13.98 21.73 48.51
C VAL A 50 -14.86 20.75 47.74
N ALA A 51 -16.17 20.74 47.97
CA ALA A 51 -17.09 19.86 47.25
C ALA A 51 -17.06 20.12 45.73
N ALA A 52 -17.06 21.38 45.31
CA ALA A 52 -16.97 21.74 43.89
C ALA A 52 -15.64 21.30 43.26
N ALA A 53 -14.52 21.47 43.98
CA ALA A 53 -13.21 21.04 43.52
C ALA A 53 -13.09 19.51 43.44
N GLU A 54 -13.65 18.78 44.41
CA GLU A 54 -13.69 17.32 44.40
C GLU A 54 -14.50 16.77 43.23
N GLU A 55 -15.65 17.38 42.91
CA GLU A 55 -16.44 17.00 41.74
C GLU A 55 -15.69 17.26 40.43
N ALA A 56 -15.04 18.43 40.30
CA ALA A 56 -14.24 18.76 39.13
C ALA A 56 -13.09 17.75 38.93
N LEU A 57 -12.36 17.45 40.00
CA LEU A 57 -11.29 16.45 39.98
C LEU A 57 -11.81 15.06 39.58
N ARG A 58 -13.00 14.68 40.07
CA ARG A 58 -13.61 13.39 39.75
C ARG A 58 -13.94 13.29 38.25
N ARG A 59 -14.52 14.35 37.68
CA ARG A 59 -14.81 14.43 36.23
C ARG A 59 -13.55 14.37 35.39
N GLU A 60 -12.50 15.12 35.76
CA GLU A 60 -11.21 15.08 35.06
C GLU A 60 -10.57 13.70 35.13
N LYS A 61 -10.64 13.04 36.29
CA LYS A 61 -10.15 11.68 36.46
C LYS A 61 -10.89 10.69 35.56
N GLU A 62 -12.21 10.79 35.48
CA GLU A 62 -13.03 9.93 34.61
C GLU A 62 -12.66 10.15 33.15
N ALA A 63 -12.58 11.40 32.68
CA ALA A 63 -12.17 11.73 31.32
C ALA A 63 -10.74 11.25 31.00
N ALA A 64 -9.80 11.37 31.95
CA ALA A 64 -8.44 10.88 31.76
C ALA A 64 -8.37 9.35 31.65
N LEU A 65 -9.22 8.63 32.39
CA LEU A 65 -9.31 7.18 32.30
C LEU A 65 -9.92 6.74 30.96
N GLU A 66 -10.98 7.41 30.50
CA GLU A 66 -11.56 7.16 29.17
C GLU A 66 -10.51 7.34 28.07
N LEU A 67 -9.81 8.48 28.07
CA LEU A 67 -8.73 8.75 27.11
C LEU A 67 -7.62 7.70 27.18
N GLN A 68 -7.24 7.26 28.39
CA GLN A 68 -6.23 6.21 28.56
C GLN A 68 -6.68 4.90 27.91
N THR A 69 -7.96 4.53 28.07
CA THR A 69 -8.49 3.32 27.45
C THR A 69 -8.49 3.40 25.93
N GLU A 70 -8.91 4.53 25.35
CA GLU A 70 -8.87 4.77 23.90
C GLU A 70 -7.44 4.66 23.35
N VAL A 71 -6.49 5.39 23.94
CA VAL A 71 -5.09 5.36 23.52
C VAL A 71 -4.49 3.96 23.65
N SER A 72 -4.87 3.20 24.68
CA SER A 72 -4.39 1.82 24.85
C SER A 72 -4.89 0.89 23.74
N LEU A 73 -6.14 1.07 23.31
CA LEU A 73 -6.76 0.30 22.24
C LEU A 73 -6.14 0.64 20.89
N GLU A 74 -5.99 1.93 20.58
CA GLU A 74 -5.33 2.38 19.35
C GLU A 74 -3.89 1.86 19.25
N ARG A 75 -3.13 1.91 20.34
CA ARG A 75 -1.76 1.36 20.37
C ARG A 75 -1.74 -0.13 20.10
N TRP A 76 -2.67 -0.88 20.67
CA TRP A 76 -2.78 -2.31 20.45
C TRP A 76 -3.12 -2.61 18.98
N GLU A 77 -4.08 -1.90 18.39
CA GLU A 77 -4.45 -2.05 16.97
C GLU A 77 -3.29 -1.71 16.03
N LEU A 78 -2.57 -0.61 16.28
CA LEU A 78 -1.39 -0.24 15.52
C LEU A 78 -0.31 -1.31 15.59
N GLN A 79 -0.09 -1.91 16.77
CA GLN A 79 0.88 -2.98 16.94
C GLN A 79 0.47 -4.25 16.18
N GLN A 80 -0.81 -4.63 16.23
CA GLN A 80 -1.33 -5.77 15.46
C GLN A 80 -1.22 -5.54 13.95
N ASN A 81 -1.57 -4.34 13.48
CA ASN A 81 -1.47 -3.99 12.08
C ASN A 81 -0.01 -3.98 11.60
N ALA A 82 0.92 -3.45 12.41
CA ALA A 82 2.34 -3.49 12.10
C ALA A 82 2.88 -4.93 12.03
N SER A 83 2.49 -5.81 12.95
CA SER A 83 2.88 -7.22 12.89
C SER A 83 2.29 -7.95 11.68
N ASN A 84 1.04 -7.67 11.33
CA ASN A 84 0.39 -8.27 10.18
C ASN A 84 1.04 -7.82 8.87
N LEU A 85 1.39 -6.54 8.77
CA LEU A 85 2.07 -5.99 7.59
C LEU A 85 3.49 -6.55 7.48
N ALA A 86 4.22 -6.64 8.59
CA ALA A 86 5.53 -7.28 8.62
C ALA A 86 5.47 -8.77 8.22
N ALA A 87 4.42 -9.49 8.61
CA ALA A 87 4.21 -10.88 8.22
C ALA A 87 3.84 -11.04 6.73
N ALA A 88 3.12 -10.07 6.14
CA ALA A 88 2.75 -10.08 4.73
C ALA A 88 3.89 -9.64 3.79
N TRP A 89 4.86 -8.89 4.30
CA TRP A 89 5.95 -8.32 3.50
C TRP A 89 6.78 -9.35 2.71
N PRO A 90 7.19 -10.51 3.28
CA PRO A 90 7.90 -11.54 2.53
C PRO A 90 7.13 -12.08 1.34
N ALA A 91 5.81 -12.26 1.46
CA ALA A 91 4.97 -12.72 0.34
C ALA A 91 4.89 -11.67 -0.78
N VAL A 92 4.86 -10.38 -0.42
CA VAL A 92 4.93 -9.27 -1.40
C VAL A 92 6.29 -9.26 -2.10
N GLU A 93 7.39 -9.47 -1.38
CA GLU A 93 8.73 -9.56 -1.98
C GLU A 93 8.86 -10.76 -2.91
N GLU A 94 8.33 -11.92 -2.54
CA GLU A 94 8.35 -13.14 -3.34
C GLU A 94 7.54 -12.97 -4.64
N THR A 95 6.30 -12.45 -4.54
CA THR A 95 5.47 -12.17 -5.71
C THR A 95 6.11 -11.13 -6.62
N SER A 96 6.74 -10.10 -6.07
CA SER A 96 7.49 -9.09 -6.83
C SER A 96 8.68 -9.71 -7.58
N LYS A 97 9.43 -10.63 -6.96
CA LYS A 97 10.51 -11.37 -7.64
C LYS A 97 9.96 -12.23 -8.76
N ALA A 98 8.92 -13.02 -8.50
CA ALA A 98 8.29 -13.88 -9.51
C ALA A 98 7.79 -13.07 -10.73
N VAL A 99 7.22 -11.89 -10.51
CA VAL A 99 6.80 -10.99 -11.60
C VAL A 99 8.00 -10.51 -12.42
N ARG A 100 9.12 -10.12 -11.78
CA ARG A 100 10.34 -9.70 -12.50
C ARG A 100 10.92 -10.86 -13.31
N GLU A 101 10.98 -12.05 -12.75
CA GLU A 101 11.45 -13.25 -13.43
C GLU A 101 10.57 -13.57 -14.65
N ALA A 102 9.24 -13.56 -14.48
CA ALA A 102 8.31 -13.75 -15.59
C ALA A 102 8.49 -12.68 -16.69
N GLN A 103 8.69 -11.42 -16.32
CA GLN A 103 8.97 -10.35 -17.29
C GLN A 103 10.27 -10.60 -18.05
N THR A 104 11.33 -11.06 -17.37
CA THR A 104 12.59 -11.41 -18.05
C THR A 104 12.43 -12.57 -19.02
N GLN A 105 11.68 -13.61 -18.64
CA GLN A 105 11.39 -14.76 -19.53
C GLN A 105 10.58 -14.32 -20.76
N VAL A 106 9.59 -13.46 -20.59
CA VAL A 106 8.82 -12.92 -21.73
C VAL A 106 9.71 -12.11 -22.68
N LEU A 107 10.65 -11.32 -22.16
CA LEU A 107 11.59 -10.58 -22.99
C LEU A 107 12.54 -11.50 -23.75
N GLN A 108 13.07 -12.54 -23.10
CA GLN A 108 13.92 -13.56 -23.72
C GLN A 108 13.17 -14.29 -24.83
N LEU A 109 11.97 -14.81 -24.54
CA LEU A 109 11.14 -15.49 -25.55
C LEU A 109 10.82 -14.62 -26.76
N ARG A 110 10.63 -13.30 -26.56
CA ARG A 110 10.44 -12.36 -27.68
C ARG A 110 11.71 -12.20 -28.51
N GLN A 111 12.88 -12.15 -27.87
CA GLN A 111 14.16 -12.08 -28.59
C GLN A 111 14.40 -13.38 -29.37
N ASP A 112 14.25 -14.54 -28.74
CA ASP A 112 14.41 -15.84 -29.38
C ASP A 112 13.44 -15.99 -30.58
N ALA A 113 12.19 -15.56 -30.42
CA ALA A 113 11.22 -15.59 -31.51
C ALA A 113 11.62 -14.68 -32.68
N LEU A 114 12.20 -13.51 -32.41
CA LEU A 114 12.72 -12.62 -33.45
C LEU A 114 13.93 -13.22 -34.16
N GLU A 115 14.86 -13.82 -33.41
CA GLU A 115 16.05 -14.48 -33.95
C GLU A 115 15.66 -15.67 -34.83
N HIS A 116 14.75 -16.54 -34.36
CA HIS A 116 14.24 -17.65 -35.16
C HIS A 116 13.52 -17.20 -36.43
N ASN A 117 12.75 -16.11 -36.36
CA ASN A 117 12.09 -15.54 -37.55
C ASN A 117 13.12 -15.01 -38.55
N GLN A 118 14.16 -14.32 -38.08
CA GLN A 118 15.23 -13.83 -38.93
C GLN A 118 16.03 -14.97 -39.58
N GLU A 119 16.34 -16.01 -38.82
CA GLU A 119 17.05 -17.18 -39.33
C GLU A 119 16.21 -17.92 -40.38
N SER A 120 14.92 -18.14 -40.12
CA SER A 120 14.00 -18.73 -41.08
C SER A 120 13.90 -17.90 -42.38
N LYS A 121 13.86 -16.57 -42.28
CA LYS A 121 13.87 -15.69 -43.45
C LYS A 121 15.15 -15.81 -44.26
N LYS A 122 16.31 -15.83 -43.61
CA LYS A 122 17.61 -16.02 -44.27
C LYS A 122 17.67 -17.36 -44.99
N GLN A 123 17.23 -18.43 -44.33
CA GLN A 123 17.19 -19.77 -44.93
C GLN A 123 16.26 -19.81 -46.14
N LEU A 124 15.10 -19.17 -46.06
CA LEU A 124 14.18 -19.06 -47.19
C LEU A 124 14.77 -18.25 -48.35
N GLU A 125 15.46 -17.14 -48.06
CA GLU A 125 16.13 -16.32 -49.07
C GLU A 125 17.27 -17.08 -49.77
N VAL A 126 18.07 -17.83 -49.02
CA VAL A 126 19.12 -18.71 -49.58
C VAL A 126 18.50 -19.82 -50.43
N ALA A 127 17.45 -20.47 -49.95
CA ALA A 127 16.77 -21.51 -50.74
C ALA A 127 16.14 -20.94 -52.02
N SER A 128 15.51 -19.76 -51.94
CA SER A 128 14.91 -19.07 -53.09
C SER A 128 15.96 -18.70 -54.13
N SER A 129 17.06 -18.07 -53.71
CA SER A 129 18.16 -17.69 -54.60
C SER A 129 18.86 -18.89 -55.25
N LEU A 130 19.04 -19.99 -54.51
CA LEU A 130 19.56 -21.25 -55.07
C LEU A 130 18.59 -21.83 -56.11
N TYR A 131 17.29 -21.83 -55.83
CA TYR A 131 16.28 -22.28 -56.77
C TYR A 131 16.24 -21.42 -58.04
N GLU A 132 16.27 -20.10 -57.89
CA GLU A 132 16.32 -19.16 -59.01
C GLU A 132 17.58 -19.37 -59.87
N PHE A 133 18.73 -19.57 -59.24
CA PHE A 133 19.97 -19.89 -59.95
C PHE A 133 19.88 -21.23 -60.69
N TYR A 134 19.38 -22.28 -60.03
CA TYR A 134 19.14 -23.59 -60.64
C TYR A 134 18.19 -23.49 -61.83
N ALA A 135 17.06 -22.79 -61.67
CA ALA A 135 16.06 -22.59 -62.72
C ALA A 135 16.61 -21.73 -63.87
N ALA A 136 17.45 -20.74 -63.60
CA ALA A 136 18.09 -19.92 -64.63
C ALA A 136 19.12 -20.71 -65.46
N VAL A 137 19.89 -21.60 -64.83
CA VAL A 137 20.91 -22.40 -65.51
C VAL A 137 20.31 -23.58 -66.28
N SER A 138 19.31 -24.25 -65.71
CA SER A 138 18.70 -25.45 -66.29
C SER A 138 17.45 -25.17 -67.13
N GLY A 139 16.81 -24.01 -66.96
CA GLY A 139 15.48 -23.73 -67.51
C GLY A 139 14.35 -24.48 -66.80
N ILE A 140 14.64 -25.36 -65.83
CA ILE A 140 13.63 -26.18 -65.15
C ILE A 140 12.85 -25.35 -64.14
N ARG A 141 11.53 -25.47 -64.19
CA ARG A 141 10.59 -25.00 -63.18
C ARG A 141 9.71 -26.16 -62.73
N TRP A 142 9.85 -26.52 -61.47
CA TRP A 142 9.01 -27.52 -60.82
C TRP A 142 7.63 -26.94 -60.50
N ASP A 143 6.59 -27.76 -60.62
CA ASP A 143 5.28 -27.45 -60.09
C ASP A 143 5.33 -27.53 -58.56
N MET A 144 4.80 -26.49 -57.88
CA MET A 144 4.81 -26.43 -56.42
C MET A 144 3.71 -27.29 -55.79
N GLU A 145 2.73 -27.72 -56.59
CA GLU A 145 1.65 -28.62 -56.15
C GLU A 145 2.00 -30.11 -56.35
N SER A 146 3.01 -30.41 -57.17
CA SER A 146 3.36 -31.78 -57.58
C SER A 146 4.87 -32.02 -57.51
N ASP A 147 5.32 -32.92 -56.64
CA ASP A 147 6.75 -33.25 -56.42
C ASP A 147 7.45 -33.93 -57.62
N SER A 148 6.74 -34.20 -58.71
CA SER A 148 7.21 -35.00 -59.84
C SER A 148 6.91 -34.39 -61.21
N GLU A 149 6.33 -33.20 -61.27
CA GLU A 149 5.91 -32.56 -62.51
C GLU A 149 6.51 -31.15 -62.63
N GLY A 150 6.75 -30.71 -63.86
CA GLY A 150 7.34 -29.40 -64.12
C GLY A 150 7.44 -29.09 -65.60
N TYR A 151 8.13 -28.00 -65.91
CA TYR A 151 8.42 -27.60 -67.28
C TYR A 151 9.85 -27.07 -67.44
N ILE A 152 10.41 -27.23 -68.63
CA ILE A 152 11.72 -26.71 -69.04
C ILE A 152 11.45 -25.55 -70.00
N ALA A 153 11.89 -24.34 -69.64
CA ALA A 153 11.76 -23.15 -70.45
C ALA A 153 13.15 -22.58 -70.81
N ILE A 154 13.55 -22.71 -72.08
CA ILE A 154 14.83 -22.23 -72.60
C ILE A 154 14.55 -21.46 -73.91
N GLY A 155 14.84 -20.15 -73.91
CA GLY A 155 14.53 -19.27 -75.03
C GLY A 155 13.02 -19.08 -75.23
N GLU A 156 12.51 -19.30 -76.44
CA GLU A 156 11.08 -19.21 -76.79
C GLU A 156 10.33 -20.55 -76.68
N ARG A 157 10.97 -21.60 -76.16
CA ARG A 157 10.38 -22.94 -76.03
C ARG A 157 10.12 -23.31 -74.58
N ALA A 158 8.96 -23.89 -74.33
CA ALA A 158 8.58 -24.48 -73.04
C ALA A 158 8.06 -25.92 -73.27
N THR A 159 8.63 -26.90 -72.58
CA THR A 159 8.23 -28.31 -72.63
C THR A 159 7.91 -28.83 -71.23
N SER A 160 6.73 -29.40 -71.04
CA SER A 160 6.35 -30.07 -69.78
C SER A 160 7.00 -31.44 -69.68
N PHE A 161 7.39 -31.83 -68.47
CA PHE A 161 7.94 -33.16 -68.19
C PHE A 161 7.32 -33.74 -66.91
N LYS A 162 7.39 -35.06 -66.77
CA LYS A 162 6.95 -35.80 -65.58
C LYS A 162 8.00 -36.85 -65.22
N VAL A 163 8.38 -36.90 -63.96
CA VAL A 163 9.42 -37.80 -63.45
C VAL A 163 8.80 -38.91 -62.62
N ASP A 164 8.86 -40.15 -63.10
CA ASP A 164 8.26 -41.30 -62.39
C ASP A 164 8.98 -41.67 -61.08
N LYS A 165 10.29 -41.36 -60.99
CA LYS A 165 11.12 -41.59 -59.79
C LYS A 165 12.05 -40.39 -59.54
N PRO A 166 11.62 -39.40 -58.75
CA PRO A 166 12.48 -38.29 -58.38
C PRO A 166 13.70 -38.80 -57.59
N GLY A 167 14.89 -38.34 -57.97
CA GLY A 167 16.16 -38.68 -57.30
C GLY A 167 16.89 -39.93 -57.82
N SER A 168 16.40 -40.63 -58.85
CA SER A 168 17.20 -41.67 -59.52
C SER A 168 18.21 -41.04 -60.50
N LYS A 169 19.36 -41.69 -60.67
CA LYS A 169 20.37 -41.23 -61.65
C LYS A 169 19.83 -41.25 -63.08
N GLU A 170 19.03 -42.27 -63.40
CA GLU A 170 18.38 -42.45 -64.70
C GLU A 170 17.42 -41.31 -65.04
N SER A 171 16.66 -40.79 -64.07
CA SER A 171 15.77 -39.65 -64.29
C SER A 171 16.52 -38.33 -64.43
N ALA A 172 17.62 -38.17 -63.68
CA ALA A 172 18.50 -37.00 -63.85
C ALA A 172 19.16 -36.97 -65.23
N ASP A 173 19.69 -38.11 -65.71
CA ASP A 173 20.31 -38.21 -67.04
C ASP A 173 19.28 -37.94 -68.16
N ALA A 174 18.03 -38.41 -68.00
CA ALA A 174 16.94 -38.13 -68.93
C ALA A 174 16.57 -36.63 -68.99
N LEU A 175 16.46 -35.96 -67.84
CA LEU A 175 16.19 -34.52 -67.78
C LEU A 175 17.30 -33.68 -68.43
N TRP A 176 18.57 -34.04 -68.20
CA TRP A 176 19.68 -33.34 -68.85
C TRP A 176 19.67 -33.52 -70.37
N ALA A 177 19.30 -34.71 -70.86
CA ALA A 177 19.15 -34.93 -72.30
C ALA A 177 18.05 -34.04 -72.92
N GLU A 178 16.93 -33.82 -72.21
CA GLU A 178 15.87 -32.91 -72.65
C GLU A 178 16.31 -31.44 -72.65
N ILE A 179 17.05 -31.00 -71.62
CA ILE A 179 17.65 -29.65 -71.57
C ILE A 179 18.58 -29.43 -72.76
N GLU A 180 19.49 -30.38 -73.03
CA GLU A 180 20.41 -30.27 -74.16
C GLU A 180 19.69 -30.26 -75.51
N ALA A 181 18.63 -31.06 -75.65
CA ALA A 181 17.81 -31.06 -76.86
C ALA A 181 17.13 -29.70 -77.10
N CYS A 182 16.69 -29.02 -76.04
CA CYS A 182 16.14 -27.68 -76.12
C CYS A 182 17.19 -26.63 -76.53
N CYS A 183 18.43 -26.76 -76.06
CA CYS A 183 19.54 -25.86 -76.42
C CYS A 183 20.04 -26.04 -77.87
N LYS A 184 20.13 -27.27 -78.38
CA LYS A 184 20.68 -27.59 -79.72
C LYS A 184 19.85 -27.09 -80.90
N VAL A 185 18.60 -26.71 -80.65
CA VAL A 185 17.67 -26.25 -81.70
C VAL A 185 17.47 -24.73 -81.67
N ALA A 186 17.99 -24.06 -80.65
CA ALA A 186 17.91 -22.60 -80.49
C ALA A 186 19.14 -21.85 -81.06
N SER A 187 20.20 -22.57 -81.45
CA SER A 187 21.37 -22.07 -82.17
C SER A 187 21.19 -22.14 -83.68
#